data_AF-A0A954MC58-F1
#
_entry.id   AF-A0A954MC58-F1
#
_cell.length_a   1.000
_cell.length_b   1.000
_cell.length_c   1.000
_cell.angle_alpha   90.00
_cell.angle_beta   90.00
_cell.angle_gamma   90.00
#
_symmetry.space_group_name_H-M   'P 1'
#
loop_
_entity.id
_entity.type
_entity.pdbx_description
1 polymer ?
#
loop_
_entity_poly.entity_id
_entity_poly.type
_entity_poly.pdbx_seq_one_letter_code
_entity_poly.pdbx_strand_id
1 'polypeptide(L)'
;MNRSLFFARRKAGKRLPVIITFVCLSLQASWAHAEDVNTMCPVLLDREASADYAIQYKGKEVRFCCSECIIEFQKHPEIYEAVLPQLQYIPFRTRVQLFMGDYGFFVLGGFLLTILMALRIHRLRNPLETPPETSTFLNGVLQRKISAAGPLMLLSGYLGFEVIYLQNTINDDRLKDEIHFATFHDFGFPPTPKRPDTPLRVDGSYYRGNDERSPKLFNNGNYRTGTFHVSLCDEHGEKINAGDPIRDRAIFIRFQIDRPPFTPDFLYDSEMMSTMILTAQCEEFLGRDSDVADAVVLTETEPMQKWEAVFPIRAAMSCACSTEQRGIVYVCEKYYQKSKLPWVGRRQVGARFHYGIAYDLKLKDGVLQEDSDVYMGALYRTRKLPTWRVPMTEWFSHEPIPELPGENVTDPELLGLGEHIAKRQATGSSSAE
;
A
#
# COMPACT_ATOMS: atom_id res chain seq x y z
N MET A 1 65.00 56.25 36.72
CA MET A 1 64.94 55.57 35.40
C MET A 1 63.78 54.60 35.42
N ASN A 2 62.68 54.97 34.75
CA ASN A 2 61.40 54.25 34.69
C ASN A 2 61.50 53.02 33.78
N ARG A 3 61.05 51.85 34.25
CA ARG A 3 60.71 50.70 33.39
C ARG A 3 59.20 50.55 33.35
N SER A 4 58.65 50.87 32.20
CA SER A 4 57.24 50.85 31.81
C SER A 4 56.72 49.42 31.64
N LEU A 5 55.68 49.10 32.39
CA LEU A 5 54.81 47.94 32.21
C LEU A 5 53.89 48.16 31.00
N PHE A 6 54.05 47.36 29.95
CA PHE A 6 53.12 47.28 28.82
C PHE A 6 52.09 46.17 29.09
N PHE A 7 50.90 46.53 29.56
CA PHE A 7 49.74 45.63 29.61
C PHE A 7 48.97 45.71 28.29
N ALA A 8 49.05 44.64 27.48
CA ALA A 8 48.29 44.50 26.25
C ALA A 8 46.81 44.17 26.55
N ARG A 9 45.94 45.16 26.41
CA ARG A 9 44.48 45.04 26.53
C ARG A 9 43.92 44.30 25.29
N ARG A 10 43.63 43.01 25.39
CA ARG A 10 42.91 42.27 24.33
C ARG A 10 41.44 42.73 24.29
N LYS A 11 41.04 43.40 23.19
CA LYS A 11 39.65 43.74 22.88
C LYS A 11 38.87 42.44 22.61
N ALA A 12 37.90 42.12 23.47
CA ALA A 12 36.89 41.09 23.22
C ALA A 12 36.00 41.51 22.04
N GLY A 13 36.22 40.89 20.89
CA GLY A 13 35.51 41.16 19.64
C GLY A 13 34.11 40.52 19.63
N LYS A 14 33.11 41.37 19.43
CA LYS A 14 31.70 41.06 19.13
C LYS A 14 31.61 40.11 17.92
N ARG A 15 31.47 38.80 18.14
CA ARG A 15 31.23 37.80 17.06
C ARG A 15 29.98 36.94 17.26
N LEU A 16 29.12 37.28 18.21
CA LEU A 16 27.89 36.55 18.49
C LEU A 16 26.65 36.90 17.61
N PRO A 17 26.55 38.02 16.85
CA PRO A 17 25.32 38.32 16.12
C PRO A 17 25.21 37.68 14.73
N VAL A 18 26.24 37.01 14.20
CA VAL A 18 26.23 36.52 12.79
C VAL A 18 25.50 35.18 12.64
N ILE A 19 25.49 34.33 13.66
CA ILE A 19 24.89 32.98 13.58
C ILE A 19 23.36 33.05 13.68
N ILE A 20 22.79 33.99 14.45
CA ILE A 20 21.35 34.16 14.58
C ILE A 20 20.72 34.70 13.28
N THR A 21 21.42 35.60 12.58
CA THR A 21 20.94 36.18 11.31
C THR A 21 20.89 35.13 10.18
N PHE A 22 21.79 34.15 10.18
CA PHE A 22 21.83 33.10 9.14
C PHE A 22 20.66 32.10 9.26
N VAL A 23 20.16 31.84 10.47
CA VAL A 23 19.01 30.95 10.72
C VAL A 23 17.68 31.61 10.34
N CYS A 24 17.55 32.93 10.48
CA CYS A 24 16.34 33.64 10.04
C CYS A 24 16.23 33.76 8.51
N LEU A 25 17.35 33.82 7.78
CA LEU A 25 17.36 33.92 6.32
C LEU A 25 17.05 32.59 5.61
N SER A 26 17.35 31.44 6.22
CA SER A 26 17.00 30.13 5.64
C SER A 26 15.51 29.78 5.79
N LEU A 27 14.78 30.41 6.71
CA LEU A 27 13.33 30.23 6.90
C LEU A 27 12.48 30.95 5.83
N GLN A 28 13.04 31.88 5.06
CA GLN A 28 12.30 32.63 4.03
C GLN A 28 12.36 31.99 2.62
N ALA A 29 13.31 31.09 2.36
CA ALA A 29 13.60 30.59 1.02
C ALA A 29 12.72 29.40 0.56
N SER A 30 11.85 28.85 1.42
CA SER A 30 11.04 27.67 1.09
C SER A 30 9.58 27.98 0.72
N TRP A 31 9.25 29.24 0.44
CA TRP A 31 7.95 29.61 -0.17
C TRP A 31 8.01 29.46 -1.70
N ALA A 32 8.60 28.38 -2.18
CA ALA A 32 8.40 27.96 -3.55
C ALA A 32 6.93 27.52 -3.65
N HIS A 33 6.10 28.36 -4.28
CA HIS A 33 4.72 28.09 -4.62
C HIS A 33 4.64 26.73 -5.33
N ALA A 34 4.23 25.69 -4.61
CA ALA A 34 3.72 24.48 -5.25
C ALA A 34 2.54 24.91 -6.13
N GLU A 35 2.54 24.48 -7.38
CA GLU A 35 1.46 24.76 -8.33
C GLU A 35 0.13 24.29 -7.74
N ASP A 36 -0.69 25.26 -7.37
CA ASP A 36 -1.89 25.12 -6.52
C ASP A 36 -3.14 24.70 -7.33
N VAL A 37 -2.95 24.13 -8.53
CA VAL A 37 -4.03 23.84 -9.48
C VAL A 37 -4.03 22.38 -9.88
N ASN A 38 -5.21 21.78 -9.93
CA ASN A 38 -5.40 20.39 -10.31
C ASN A 38 -5.10 20.18 -11.81
N THR A 39 -4.39 19.09 -12.12
CA THR A 39 -4.06 18.67 -13.49
C THR A 39 -5.13 17.76 -14.11
N MET A 40 -6.00 17.15 -13.29
CA MET A 40 -7.05 16.23 -13.71
C MET A 40 -8.43 16.81 -13.37
N CYS A 41 -9.43 16.55 -14.20
CA CYS A 41 -10.79 17.00 -13.96
C CYS A 41 -11.35 16.31 -12.69
N PRO A 42 -11.88 17.03 -11.70
CA PRO A 42 -12.35 16.43 -10.45
C PRO A 42 -13.66 15.65 -10.60
N VAL A 43 -14.43 15.90 -11.67
CA VAL A 43 -15.69 15.19 -11.97
C VAL A 43 -15.42 13.94 -12.81
N LEU A 44 -14.62 14.08 -13.87
CA LEU A 44 -14.19 13.00 -14.74
C LEU A 44 -12.70 12.76 -14.56
N LEU A 45 -12.35 11.97 -13.55
CA LEU A 45 -10.97 11.73 -13.12
C LEU A 45 -10.06 11.11 -14.21
N ASP A 46 -10.64 10.67 -15.33
CA ASP A 46 -9.97 10.09 -16.50
C ASP A 46 -9.56 11.12 -17.57
N ARG A 47 -9.91 12.40 -17.40
CA ARG A 47 -9.60 13.46 -18.37
C ARG A 47 -8.71 14.55 -17.77
N GLU A 48 -7.70 14.97 -18.56
CA GLU A 48 -6.86 16.10 -18.23
C GLU A 48 -7.71 17.37 -18.12
N ALA A 49 -7.42 18.18 -17.10
CA ALA A 49 -8.08 19.45 -16.90
C ALA A 49 -7.46 20.51 -17.83
N SER A 50 -8.30 21.27 -18.52
CA SER A 50 -7.88 22.39 -19.35
C SER A 50 -8.00 23.70 -18.57
N ALA A 51 -7.09 24.64 -18.83
CA ALA A 51 -7.20 26.02 -18.34
C ALA A 51 -8.43 26.75 -18.92
N ASP A 52 -8.97 26.28 -20.06
CA ASP A 52 -10.16 26.86 -20.70
C ASP A 52 -11.44 26.62 -19.90
N TYR A 53 -11.45 25.59 -19.06
CA TYR A 53 -12.59 25.23 -18.22
C TYR A 53 -12.16 25.32 -16.76
N ALA A 54 -12.10 26.52 -16.22
CA ALA A 54 -11.72 26.77 -14.83
C ALA A 54 -12.79 27.56 -14.07
N ILE A 55 -12.98 27.26 -12.79
CA ILE A 55 -13.78 28.08 -11.88
C ILE A 55 -13.03 28.36 -10.58
N GLN A 56 -13.43 29.41 -9.87
CA GLN A 56 -12.94 29.71 -8.52
C GLN A 56 -13.84 29.05 -7.48
N TYR A 57 -13.26 28.22 -6.63
CA TYR A 57 -13.97 27.55 -5.55
C TYR A 57 -13.15 27.61 -4.25
N LYS A 58 -13.73 28.15 -3.17
CA LYS A 58 -13.06 28.42 -1.88
C LYS A 58 -11.73 29.19 -2.01
N GLY A 59 -11.66 30.12 -2.98
CA GLY A 59 -10.49 30.95 -3.23
C GLY A 59 -9.32 30.22 -3.91
N LYS A 60 -9.58 29.03 -4.48
CA LYS A 60 -8.64 28.27 -5.31
C LYS A 60 -9.22 28.06 -6.71
N GLU A 61 -8.34 28.06 -7.70
CA GLU A 61 -8.70 27.70 -9.06
C GLU A 61 -8.89 26.18 -9.16
N VAL A 62 -10.01 25.76 -9.75
CA VAL A 62 -10.30 24.37 -10.07
C VAL A 62 -10.49 24.26 -11.57
N ARG A 63 -9.75 23.37 -12.23
CA ARG A 63 -9.82 23.13 -13.68
C ARG A 63 -10.60 21.86 -14.01
N PHE A 64 -11.19 21.83 -15.20
CA PHE A 64 -12.08 20.77 -15.68
C PHE A 64 -11.72 20.39 -17.12
N CYS A 65 -12.16 19.22 -17.57
CA CYS A 65 -11.94 18.80 -18.96
C CYS A 65 -12.96 19.38 -19.95
N CYS A 66 -14.13 19.82 -19.46
CA CYS A 66 -15.21 20.39 -20.27
C CYS A 66 -16.18 21.22 -19.41
N SER A 67 -17.07 21.97 -20.06
CA SER A 67 -18.10 22.79 -19.40
C SER A 67 -19.16 21.98 -18.65
N GLU A 68 -19.50 20.77 -19.11
CA GLU A 68 -20.47 19.89 -18.43
C GLU A 68 -19.97 19.48 -17.04
N CYS A 69 -18.68 19.25 -16.88
CA CYS A 69 -18.08 18.95 -15.58
C CYS A 69 -18.15 20.14 -14.62
N ILE A 70 -18.10 21.38 -15.12
CA ILE A 70 -18.32 22.56 -14.28
C ILE A 70 -19.75 22.56 -13.73
N ILE A 71 -20.73 22.26 -14.58
CA ILE A 71 -22.16 22.21 -14.20
C ILE A 71 -22.37 21.14 -13.13
N GLU A 72 -21.80 19.95 -13.32
CA GLU A 72 -21.94 18.85 -12.36
C GLU A 72 -21.25 19.16 -11.02
N PHE A 73 -20.03 19.71 -11.07
CA PHE A 73 -19.32 20.14 -9.87
C PHE A 73 -20.10 21.19 -9.07
N GLN A 74 -20.75 22.15 -9.74
CA GLN A 74 -21.51 23.21 -9.08
C GLN A 74 -22.78 22.71 -8.38
N LYS A 75 -23.34 21.56 -8.79
CA LYS A 75 -24.51 20.97 -8.10
C LYS A 75 -24.15 20.44 -6.71
N HIS A 76 -23.01 19.75 -6.60
CA HIS A 76 -22.57 19.06 -5.39
C HIS A 76 -21.05 19.15 -5.17
N PRO A 77 -20.50 20.36 -5.01
CA PRO A 77 -19.05 20.56 -4.98
C PRO A 77 -18.37 19.85 -3.79
N GLU A 78 -19.07 19.69 -2.68
CA GLU A 78 -18.61 18.99 -1.47
C GLU A 78 -18.17 17.55 -1.73
N ILE A 79 -18.78 16.87 -2.71
CA ILE A 79 -18.46 15.48 -3.08
C ILE A 79 -17.07 15.41 -3.72
N TYR A 80 -16.67 16.48 -4.42
CA TYR A 80 -15.43 16.54 -5.18
C TYR A 80 -14.28 17.22 -4.41
N GLU A 81 -14.53 17.77 -3.23
CA GLU A 81 -13.49 18.42 -2.41
C GLU A 81 -12.37 17.46 -2.01
N ALA A 82 -12.71 16.20 -1.74
CA ALA A 82 -11.74 15.20 -1.29
C ALA A 82 -10.67 14.90 -2.35
N VAL A 83 -11.01 15.06 -3.65
CA VAL A 83 -10.09 14.79 -4.77
C VAL A 83 -9.32 16.03 -5.23
N LEU A 84 -9.61 17.21 -4.67
CA LEU A 84 -8.94 18.47 -5.01
C LEU A 84 -7.75 18.72 -4.08
N PRO A 85 -6.51 18.45 -4.52
CA PRO A 85 -5.32 18.57 -3.66
C PRO A 85 -5.17 19.98 -3.07
N GLN A 86 -5.58 21.02 -3.82
CA GLN A 86 -5.46 22.41 -3.40
C GLN A 86 -6.47 22.83 -2.31
N LEU A 87 -7.50 22.03 -2.05
CA LEU A 87 -8.50 22.27 -0.99
C LEU A 87 -8.23 21.45 0.28
N GLN A 88 -7.33 20.46 0.21
CA GLN A 88 -7.02 19.63 1.37
C GLN A 88 -6.32 20.48 2.43
N TYR A 89 -7.04 20.75 3.52
CA TYR A 89 -6.45 21.39 4.69
C TYR A 89 -5.41 20.44 5.29
N ILE A 90 -4.14 20.71 5.00
CA ILE A 90 -3.04 20.06 5.71
C ILE A 90 -2.97 20.72 7.09
N PRO A 91 -3.26 20.02 8.20
CA PRO A 91 -3.16 20.57 9.55
C PRO A 91 -1.78 21.18 9.79
N PHE A 92 -1.70 22.24 10.61
CA PHE A 92 -0.42 22.87 10.93
C PHE A 92 0.62 21.84 11.42
N ARG A 93 0.19 20.85 12.21
CA ARG A 93 1.03 19.73 12.64
C ARG A 93 1.61 18.94 11.46
N THR A 94 0.79 18.59 10.47
CA THR A 94 1.22 17.87 9.27
C THR A 94 2.10 18.74 8.37
N ARG A 95 1.86 20.06 8.30
CA ARG A 95 2.78 20.99 7.61
C ARG A 95 4.12 21.09 8.30
N VAL A 96 4.14 21.16 9.64
CA VAL A 96 5.38 21.13 10.43
C VAL A 96 6.10 19.79 10.23
N GLN A 97 5.37 18.68 10.18
CA GLN A 97 5.92 17.35 9.95
C GLN A 97 6.45 17.17 8.52
N LEU A 98 5.77 17.70 7.50
CA LEU A 98 6.24 17.70 6.11
C LEU A 98 7.43 18.66 5.91
N PHE A 99 7.37 19.86 6.49
CA PHE A 99 8.42 20.88 6.41
C PHE A 99 9.69 20.46 7.13
N MET A 100 9.55 19.86 8.31
CA MET A 100 10.69 19.30 9.03
C MET A 100 11.06 17.89 8.55
N GLY A 101 10.25 17.31 7.65
CA GLY A 101 10.30 15.91 7.24
C GLY A 101 10.19 14.92 8.41
N ASP A 102 10.52 13.66 8.14
CA ASP A 102 10.82 12.66 9.18
C ASP A 102 11.98 13.07 10.11
N TYR A 103 12.58 14.25 9.87
CA TYR A 103 13.79 14.71 10.53
C TYR A 103 13.61 15.86 11.52
N GLY A 104 12.40 16.38 11.73
CA GLY A 104 12.18 17.48 12.66
C GLY A 104 12.59 17.19 14.09
N PHE A 105 12.38 15.95 14.51
CA PHE A 105 12.82 15.49 15.82
C PHE A 105 14.35 15.36 15.89
N PHE A 106 15.02 14.90 14.82
CA PHE A 106 16.48 14.84 14.73
C PHE A 106 17.13 16.24 14.73
N VAL A 107 16.53 17.23 14.07
CA VAL A 107 17.05 18.60 14.04
C VAL A 107 16.93 19.24 15.41
N LEU A 108 15.82 19.04 16.12
CA LEU A 108 15.63 19.58 17.47
C LEU A 108 16.56 18.89 18.48
N GLY A 109 16.63 17.55 18.46
CA GLY A 109 17.50 16.77 19.34
C GLY A 109 18.99 17.05 19.07
N GLY A 110 19.39 17.11 17.81
CA GLY A 110 20.75 17.47 17.39
C GLY A 110 21.10 18.91 17.76
N PHE A 111 20.18 19.86 17.62
CA PHE A 111 20.37 21.25 18.02
C PHE A 111 20.54 21.38 19.54
N LEU A 112 19.72 20.68 20.34
CA LEU A 112 19.83 20.65 21.79
C LEU A 112 21.17 20.05 22.24
N LEU A 113 21.61 18.96 21.61
CA LEU A 113 22.90 18.34 21.87
C LEU A 113 24.06 19.29 21.53
N THR A 114 23.96 20.00 20.41
CA THR A 114 24.96 20.97 19.96
C THR A 114 25.06 22.14 20.94
N ILE A 115 23.93 22.65 21.44
CA ILE A 115 23.89 23.68 22.49
C ILE A 115 24.58 23.17 23.76
N LEU A 116 24.26 21.96 24.21
CA LEU A 116 24.86 21.37 25.41
C LEU A 116 26.38 21.19 25.25
N MET A 117 26.85 20.75 24.08
CA MET A 117 28.27 20.65 23.76
C MET A 117 28.94 22.03 23.73
N ALA A 118 28.32 23.03 23.11
CA ALA A 118 28.83 24.40 23.04
C ALA A 118 28.96 25.03 24.43
N LEU A 119 27.95 24.87 25.30
CA LEU A 119 27.98 25.33 26.68
C LEU A 119 29.11 24.65 27.47
N ARG A 120 29.35 23.35 27.24
CA ARG A 120 30.43 22.60 27.88
C ARG A 120 31.82 23.07 27.41
N ILE A 121 32.02 23.27 26.11
CA ILE A 121 33.27 23.80 25.54
C ILE A 121 33.53 25.23 26.06
N HIS A 122 32.48 26.06 26.12
CA HIS A 122 32.59 27.42 26.64
C HIS A 122 33.06 27.42 28.10
N ARG A 123 32.54 26.50 28.93
CA ARG A 123 32.94 26.34 30.33
C ARG A 123 34.38 25.83 30.47
N LEU A 124 34.82 24.91 29.61
CA LEU A 124 36.21 24.44 29.60
C LEU A 124 37.20 25.54 29.23
N ARG A 125 36.81 26.45 28.33
CA ARG A 125 37.66 27.57 27.89
C ARG A 125 37.67 28.74 28.86
N ASN A 126 36.61 28.90 29.65
CA ASN A 126 36.47 29.99 30.63
C ASN A 126 36.23 29.39 32.02
N PRO A 127 37.27 28.80 32.66
CA PRO A 127 37.16 28.38 34.05
C PRO A 127 36.82 29.61 34.91
N LEU A 128 35.72 29.55 35.66
CA LEU A 128 35.33 30.63 36.56
C LEU A 128 36.42 30.78 37.62
N GLU A 129 37.19 31.87 37.55
CA GLU A 129 38.35 32.07 38.43
C GLU A 129 37.96 32.37 39.88
N THR A 130 36.71 32.66 40.19
CA THR A 130 36.20 32.73 41.58
C THR A 130 34.67 32.56 41.59
N PRO A 131 34.09 31.84 42.57
CA PRO A 131 32.64 31.79 42.73
C PRO A 131 32.12 33.18 43.17
N PRO A 132 31.14 33.78 42.46
CA PRO A 132 30.51 35.01 42.93
C PRO A 132 29.75 34.73 44.24
N GLU A 133 29.94 35.58 45.26
CA GLU A 133 29.34 35.43 46.60
C GLU A 133 27.80 35.45 46.61
N THR A 134 27.16 35.80 45.51
CA THR A 134 25.71 35.73 45.35
C THR A 134 25.34 34.65 44.34
N SER A 135 25.27 33.40 44.82
CA SER A 135 24.81 32.28 44.00
C SER A 135 23.32 32.43 43.69
N THR A 136 22.98 32.95 42.52
CA THR A 136 21.64 32.73 41.95
C THR A 136 21.45 31.22 41.74
N PHE A 137 20.21 30.72 41.91
CA PHE A 137 19.86 29.30 41.73
C PHE A 137 20.43 28.69 40.43
N LEU A 138 20.42 29.47 39.35
CA LEU A 138 21.01 29.11 38.06
C LEU A 138 22.52 28.83 38.12
N ASN A 139 23.28 29.62 38.87
CA ASN A 139 24.71 29.39 39.06
C ASN A 139 24.98 28.12 39.89
N GLY A 140 24.12 27.80 40.86
CA GLY A 140 24.21 26.54 41.61
C GLY A 140 23.97 25.29 40.75
N VAL A 141 23.01 25.37 39.82
CA VAL A 141 22.75 24.29 38.84
C VAL A 141 23.92 24.15 37.86
N LEU A 142 24.47 25.27 37.37
CA LEU A 142 25.63 25.28 36.49
C LEU A 142 26.90 24.79 37.19
N GLN A 143 27.09 25.08 38.49
CA GLN A 143 28.31 24.69 39.21
C GLN A 143 28.35 23.24 39.66
N ARG A 144 27.20 22.55 39.83
CA ARG A 144 27.21 21.11 40.12
C ARG A 144 28.01 20.37 39.05
N LYS A 145 28.96 19.53 39.50
CA LYS A 145 29.71 18.59 38.64
C LYS A 145 28.70 17.57 38.10
N ILE A 146 27.99 17.93 37.03
CA ILE A 146 27.18 16.98 36.30
C ILE A 146 28.17 16.01 35.67
N SER A 147 28.19 14.79 36.20
CA SER A 147 28.99 13.69 35.66
C SER A 147 28.74 13.59 34.16
N ALA A 148 29.81 13.42 33.37
CA ALA A 148 29.70 13.21 31.93
C ALA A 148 28.80 12.00 31.58
N ALA A 149 28.62 11.08 32.52
CA ALA A 149 27.75 9.92 32.37
C ALA A 149 26.26 10.29 32.24
N GLY A 150 25.79 11.37 32.88
CA GLY A 150 24.38 11.77 32.82
C GLY A 150 23.93 12.15 31.40
N PRO A 151 24.60 13.13 30.75
CA PRO A 151 24.32 13.48 29.36
C PRO A 151 24.54 12.33 28.37
N LEU A 152 25.53 11.46 28.64
CA LEU A 152 25.79 10.30 27.79
C LEU A 152 24.68 9.25 27.90
N MET A 153 24.20 8.93 29.11
CA MET A 153 23.05 8.04 29.30
C MET A 153 21.77 8.62 28.71
N LEU A 154 21.53 9.93 28.82
CA LEU A 154 20.39 10.58 28.17
C LEU A 154 20.49 10.50 26.65
N LEU A 155 21.67 10.71 26.08
CA LEU A 155 21.91 10.57 24.64
C LEU A 155 21.73 9.12 24.17
N SER A 156 22.29 8.15 24.90
CA SER A 156 22.15 6.72 24.58
C SER A 156 20.72 6.22 24.74
N GLY A 157 20.01 6.66 25.77
CA GLY A 157 18.60 6.36 25.99
C GLY A 157 17.70 6.99 24.93
N TYR A 158 17.98 8.23 24.53
CA TYR A 158 17.31 8.91 23.43
C TYR A 158 17.55 8.19 22.10
N LEU A 159 18.80 7.86 21.77
CA LEU A 159 19.13 7.08 20.57
C LEU A 159 18.47 5.69 20.56
N GLY A 160 18.42 5.01 21.71
CA GLY A 160 17.73 3.72 21.84
C GLY A 160 16.22 3.85 21.62
N PHE A 161 15.60 4.87 22.23
CA PHE A 161 14.18 5.19 22.01
C PHE A 161 13.89 5.53 20.55
N GLU A 162 14.73 6.34 19.90
CA GLU A 162 14.61 6.70 18.48
C GLU A 162 14.72 5.46 17.58
N VAL A 163 15.71 4.59 17.82
CA VAL A 163 15.85 3.35 17.05
C VAL A 163 14.61 2.47 17.20
N ILE A 164 14.07 2.33 18.41
CA ILE A 164 12.85 1.55 18.67
C ILE A 164 11.62 2.22 18.03
N TYR A 165 11.48 3.54 18.15
CA TYR A 165 10.36 4.31 17.61
C TYR A 165 10.34 4.30 16.07
N LEU A 166 11.49 4.53 15.43
CA LEU A 166 11.64 4.41 13.97
C LEU A 166 11.40 2.99 13.50
N GLN A 167 11.93 1.99 14.22
CA GLN A 167 11.69 0.59 13.90
C GLN A 167 10.20 0.26 14.00
N ASN A 168 9.48 0.75 15.00
CA ASN A 168 8.03 0.54 15.11
C ASN A 168 7.25 1.30 14.04
N THR A 169 7.53 2.59 13.83
CA THR A 169 6.81 3.45 12.87
C THR A 169 7.02 3.02 11.42
N ILE A 170 8.22 2.57 11.06
CA ILE A 170 8.53 2.05 9.71
C ILE A 170 7.89 0.68 9.48
N ASN A 171 7.74 -0.14 10.53
CA ASN A 171 7.23 -1.50 10.38
C ASN A 171 5.70 -1.60 10.46
N ASP A 172 5.02 -0.64 11.08
CA ASP A 172 3.59 -0.77 11.36
C ASP A 172 2.69 -0.05 10.34
N ASP A 173 2.62 1.28 10.28
CA ASP A 173 1.38 1.89 9.75
C ASP A 173 1.34 2.09 8.23
N ARG A 174 2.47 2.38 7.59
CA ARG A 174 2.46 2.75 6.16
C ARG A 174 2.13 1.60 5.21
N LEU A 175 2.57 0.39 5.56
CA LEU A 175 2.33 -0.81 4.75
C LEU A 175 0.95 -1.41 5.02
N LYS A 176 0.49 -1.30 6.27
CA LYS A 176 -0.86 -1.71 6.73
C LYS A 176 -1.95 -0.94 5.99
N ASP A 177 -1.79 0.38 5.88
CA ASP A 177 -2.78 1.24 5.21
C ASP A 177 -2.68 1.16 3.68
N GLU A 178 -1.51 0.90 3.09
CA GLU A 178 -1.39 0.93 1.62
C GLU A 178 -1.96 -0.33 0.93
N ILE A 179 -1.83 -1.52 1.53
CA ILE A 179 -2.21 -2.79 0.89
C ILE A 179 -3.70 -3.12 1.06
N HIS A 180 -4.25 -2.90 2.25
CA HIS A 180 -5.64 -3.27 2.56
C HIS A 180 -6.63 -2.17 2.23
N PHE A 181 -6.31 -0.90 2.55
CA PHE A 181 -7.24 0.21 2.36
C PHE A 181 -7.71 0.35 0.91
N ALA A 182 -6.84 0.10 -0.08
CA ALA A 182 -7.22 0.22 -1.49
C ALA A 182 -8.36 -0.73 -1.89
N THR A 183 -8.34 -1.98 -1.41
CA THR A 183 -9.42 -2.94 -1.69
C THR A 183 -10.71 -2.53 -0.98
N PHE A 184 -10.67 -2.29 0.33
CA PHE A 184 -11.90 -2.00 1.08
C PHE A 184 -12.52 -0.65 0.70
N HIS A 185 -11.70 0.34 0.32
CA HIS A 185 -12.17 1.63 -0.14
C HIS A 185 -13.02 1.52 -1.41
N ASP A 186 -12.60 0.70 -2.37
CA ASP A 186 -13.25 0.63 -3.68
C ASP A 186 -14.36 -0.43 -3.75
N PHE A 187 -14.28 -1.49 -2.93
CA PHE A 187 -15.17 -2.65 -2.99
C PHE A 187 -16.04 -2.84 -1.74
N GLY A 188 -15.93 -1.93 -0.76
CA GLY A 188 -16.70 -1.97 0.48
C GLY A 188 -16.16 -2.96 1.53
N PHE A 189 -16.88 -3.07 2.66
CA PHE A 189 -16.63 -4.03 3.73
C PHE A 189 -17.92 -4.80 4.04
N PRO A 190 -18.00 -6.12 3.79
CA PRO A 190 -16.95 -6.93 3.17
C PRO A 190 -16.72 -6.57 1.68
N PRO A 191 -15.50 -6.77 1.14
CA PRO A 191 -15.22 -6.52 -0.27
C PRO A 191 -16.12 -7.38 -1.14
N THR A 192 -16.87 -6.74 -2.03
CA THR A 192 -17.86 -7.42 -2.88
C THR A 192 -17.50 -7.22 -4.35
N PRO A 193 -17.27 -8.31 -5.12
CA PRO A 193 -16.94 -8.17 -6.54
C PRO A 193 -18.16 -7.69 -7.33
N LYS A 194 -17.93 -6.85 -8.33
CA LYS A 194 -18.97 -6.47 -9.28
C LYS A 194 -19.38 -7.68 -10.12
N ARG A 195 -20.69 -7.97 -10.16
CA ARG A 195 -21.25 -9.02 -11.01
C ARG A 195 -21.05 -8.67 -12.51
N PRO A 196 -20.48 -9.57 -13.33
CA PRO A 196 -20.39 -9.35 -14.77
C PRO A 196 -21.79 -9.40 -15.41
N ASP A 197 -21.94 -8.75 -16.56
CA ASP A 197 -23.18 -8.78 -17.34
C ASP A 197 -23.29 -10.08 -18.14
N THR A 198 -23.50 -11.18 -17.42
CA THR A 198 -23.67 -12.52 -17.99
C THR A 198 -24.97 -13.15 -17.50
N PRO A 199 -25.55 -14.11 -18.25
CA PRO A 199 -26.63 -14.96 -17.76
C PRO A 199 -26.26 -15.62 -16.43
N LEU A 200 -27.28 -15.91 -15.61
CA LEU A 200 -27.11 -16.68 -14.37
C LEU A 200 -26.55 -18.07 -14.71
N ARG A 201 -25.54 -18.51 -13.97
CA ARG A 201 -24.84 -19.77 -14.21
C ARG A 201 -24.09 -20.22 -12.98
N VAL A 202 -23.81 -21.51 -12.86
CA VAL A 202 -23.09 -22.09 -11.70
C VAL A 202 -21.64 -22.44 -12.01
N ASP A 203 -21.15 -22.03 -13.18
CA ASP A 203 -19.79 -22.15 -13.63
C ASP A 203 -19.38 -20.97 -14.53
N GLY A 204 -18.09 -20.80 -14.76
CA GLY A 204 -17.61 -19.79 -15.70
C GLY A 204 -16.10 -19.73 -15.82
N SER A 205 -15.65 -19.19 -16.94
CA SER A 205 -14.24 -18.88 -17.20
C SER A 205 -14.03 -17.38 -17.14
N TYR A 206 -12.91 -16.97 -16.54
CA TYR A 206 -12.50 -15.58 -16.40
C TYR A 206 -11.05 -15.42 -16.82
N TYR A 207 -10.72 -14.29 -17.42
CA TYR A 207 -9.45 -14.06 -18.07
C TYR A 207 -8.79 -12.85 -17.39
N ARG A 208 -7.58 -13.07 -16.88
CA ARG A 208 -6.72 -12.03 -16.32
C ARG A 208 -5.81 -11.50 -17.43
N GLY A 209 -5.83 -10.21 -17.65
CA GLY A 209 -4.90 -9.51 -18.53
C GLY A 209 -3.64 -9.04 -17.79
N ASN A 210 -2.62 -8.63 -18.55
CA ASN A 210 -1.45 -7.95 -18.00
C ASN A 210 -1.87 -6.62 -17.36
N ASP A 211 -1.17 -6.20 -16.30
CA ASP A 211 -1.42 -4.94 -15.61
C ASP A 211 -0.65 -3.76 -16.22
N GLU A 212 0.32 -4.00 -17.10
CA GLU A 212 1.04 -2.92 -17.78
C GLU A 212 0.44 -2.56 -19.15
N ARG A 213 0.51 -1.27 -19.50
CA ARG A 213 0.16 -0.76 -20.83
C ARG A 213 1.25 0.14 -21.35
N SER A 214 1.73 -0.18 -22.54
CA SER A 214 2.77 0.58 -23.23
C SER A 214 2.77 0.17 -24.71
N PRO A 215 2.93 1.12 -25.65
CA PRO A 215 3.08 0.81 -27.07
C PRO A 215 4.25 -0.13 -27.41
N LYS A 216 5.20 -0.29 -26.47
CA LYS A 216 6.31 -1.23 -26.61
C LYS A 216 5.92 -2.67 -26.30
N LEU A 217 4.86 -2.89 -25.52
CA LEU A 217 4.43 -4.23 -25.13
C LEU A 217 3.61 -4.88 -26.24
N PHE A 218 3.62 -6.22 -26.29
CA PHE A 218 2.75 -6.95 -27.21
C PHE A 218 1.28 -6.52 -27.02
N ASN A 219 0.59 -6.21 -28.13
CA ASN A 219 -0.77 -5.67 -28.15
C ASN A 219 -0.96 -4.49 -27.18
N ASN A 220 0.02 -3.59 -27.10
CA ASN A 220 0.07 -2.47 -26.15
C ASN A 220 0.01 -2.88 -24.67
N GLY A 221 0.29 -4.14 -24.37
CA GLY A 221 0.15 -4.75 -23.04
C GLY A 221 -1.20 -5.43 -22.81
N ASN A 222 -2.10 -5.46 -23.79
CA ASN A 222 -3.37 -6.19 -23.67
C ASN A 222 -3.20 -7.66 -24.09
N TYR A 223 -2.72 -8.48 -23.17
CA TYR A 223 -2.60 -9.92 -23.37
C TYR A 223 -2.95 -10.68 -22.10
N ARG A 224 -3.37 -11.93 -22.28
CA ARG A 224 -3.80 -12.81 -21.22
C ARG A 224 -2.60 -13.29 -20.41
N THR A 225 -2.67 -13.13 -19.09
CA THR A 225 -1.69 -13.62 -18.13
C THR A 225 -2.24 -14.73 -17.25
N GLY A 226 -3.54 -15.00 -17.24
CA GLY A 226 -4.17 -16.10 -16.50
C GLY A 226 -5.56 -16.43 -17.03
N THR A 227 -5.95 -17.70 -16.98
CA THR A 227 -7.34 -18.11 -17.13
C THR A 227 -7.78 -18.76 -15.83
N PHE A 228 -8.94 -18.37 -15.33
CA PHE A 228 -9.53 -18.91 -14.12
C PHE A 228 -10.83 -19.62 -14.46
N HIS A 229 -11.02 -20.81 -13.90
CA HIS A 229 -12.27 -21.55 -14.01
C HIS A 229 -12.89 -21.67 -12.63
N VAL A 230 -14.16 -21.30 -12.53
CA VAL A 230 -14.96 -21.44 -11.32
C VAL A 230 -16.12 -22.36 -11.65
N SER A 231 -16.38 -23.33 -10.78
CA SER A 231 -17.55 -24.22 -10.90
C SER A 231 -17.96 -24.75 -9.53
N LEU A 232 -19.20 -25.21 -9.43
CA LEU A 232 -19.63 -26.03 -8.31
C LEU A 232 -19.21 -27.50 -8.53
N CYS A 233 -18.79 -28.17 -7.47
CA CYS A 233 -18.58 -29.61 -7.48
C CYS A 233 -19.01 -30.26 -6.16
N ASP A 234 -19.17 -31.58 -6.18
CA ASP A 234 -19.47 -32.39 -5.00
C ASP A 234 -18.22 -32.90 -4.28
N GLU A 235 -18.39 -33.74 -3.27
CA GLU A 235 -17.31 -34.40 -2.52
C GLU A 235 -16.42 -35.33 -3.36
N HIS A 236 -16.87 -35.77 -4.53
CA HIS A 236 -16.12 -36.58 -5.48
C HIS A 236 -15.43 -35.74 -6.56
N GLY A 237 -15.65 -34.42 -6.55
CA GLY A 237 -15.16 -33.51 -7.57
C GLY A 237 -15.95 -33.58 -8.88
N GLU A 238 -17.12 -34.20 -8.88
CA GLU A 238 -18.04 -34.16 -10.01
C GLU A 238 -18.70 -32.79 -10.09
N LYS A 239 -18.78 -32.23 -11.29
CA LYS A 239 -19.36 -30.90 -11.53
C LYS A 239 -20.87 -30.94 -11.24
N ILE A 240 -21.35 -29.93 -10.51
CA ILE A 240 -22.77 -29.72 -10.22
C ILE A 240 -23.32 -28.65 -11.18
N ASN A 241 -24.45 -28.94 -11.82
CA ASN A 241 -25.18 -28.03 -12.70
C ASN A 241 -26.54 -27.67 -12.10
N ALA A 242 -27.16 -26.61 -12.63
CA ALA A 242 -28.56 -26.34 -12.32
C ALA A 242 -29.44 -27.53 -12.75
N GLY A 243 -30.42 -27.88 -11.92
CA GLY A 243 -31.26 -29.06 -12.07
C GLY A 243 -30.73 -30.31 -11.38
N ASP A 244 -29.47 -30.33 -10.92
CA ASP A 244 -28.92 -31.49 -10.22
C ASP A 244 -29.49 -31.62 -8.79
N PRO A 245 -29.77 -32.85 -8.33
CA PRO A 245 -30.10 -33.10 -6.94
C PRO A 245 -28.84 -32.94 -6.08
N ILE A 246 -28.92 -32.04 -5.11
CA ILE A 246 -27.84 -31.70 -4.16
C ILE A 246 -28.23 -31.91 -2.70
N ARG A 247 -29.42 -32.48 -2.46
CA ARG A 247 -29.86 -32.90 -1.13
C ARG A 247 -28.82 -33.83 -0.51
N ASP A 248 -28.41 -33.51 0.71
CA ASP A 248 -27.43 -34.28 1.50
C ASP A 248 -26.03 -34.40 0.88
N ARG A 249 -25.73 -33.70 -0.22
CA ARG A 249 -24.38 -33.63 -0.82
C ARG A 249 -23.60 -32.46 -0.23
N ALA A 250 -22.29 -32.64 -0.09
CA ALA A 250 -21.41 -31.52 0.22
C ALA A 250 -21.15 -30.73 -1.07
N ILE A 251 -21.27 -29.41 -1.00
CA ILE A 251 -21.07 -28.54 -2.17
C ILE A 251 -19.79 -27.75 -1.97
N PHE A 252 -18.98 -27.70 -3.02
CA PHE A 252 -17.71 -27.00 -3.02
C PHE A 252 -17.66 -26.03 -4.20
N ILE A 253 -16.90 -24.95 -4.03
CA ILE A 253 -16.40 -24.15 -5.14
C ILE A 253 -15.07 -24.76 -5.57
N ARG A 254 -15.03 -25.28 -6.79
CA ARG A 254 -13.78 -25.58 -7.49
C ARG A 254 -13.29 -24.32 -8.19
N PHE A 255 -12.07 -23.92 -7.84
CA PHE A 255 -11.32 -22.85 -8.49
C PHE A 255 -10.08 -23.43 -9.14
N GLN A 256 -9.94 -23.24 -10.45
CA GLN A 256 -8.78 -23.67 -11.21
C GLN A 256 -8.11 -22.48 -11.88
N ILE A 257 -6.78 -22.55 -11.99
CA ILE A 257 -5.96 -21.57 -12.71
C ILE A 257 -5.20 -22.29 -13.79
N ASP A 258 -5.37 -21.83 -15.03
CA ASP A 258 -4.64 -22.27 -16.20
C ASP A 258 -3.67 -21.16 -16.63
N ARG A 259 -2.38 -21.51 -16.74
CA ARG A 259 -1.35 -20.61 -17.26
C ARG A 259 -1.47 -20.49 -18.78
N PRO A 260 -1.64 -19.29 -19.36
CA PRO A 260 -1.63 -19.12 -20.81
C PRO A 260 -0.23 -19.39 -21.39
N PRO A 261 -0.13 -19.87 -22.64
CA PRO A 261 1.14 -20.06 -23.32
C PRO A 261 2.00 -18.79 -23.28
N PHE A 262 3.32 -18.96 -23.15
CA PHE A 262 4.33 -17.89 -23.19
C PHE A 262 4.22 -16.82 -22.09
N THR A 263 3.34 -17.01 -21.10
CA THR A 263 3.27 -16.14 -19.92
C THR A 263 4.54 -16.29 -19.09
N PRO A 264 5.09 -15.24 -18.46
CA PRO A 264 6.32 -15.33 -17.67
C PRO A 264 6.24 -16.30 -16.48
N ASP A 265 7.32 -17.09 -16.25
CA ASP A 265 7.37 -18.11 -15.18
C ASP A 265 7.17 -17.54 -13.77
N PHE A 266 7.68 -16.33 -13.49
CA PHE A 266 7.64 -15.78 -12.12
C PHE A 266 6.23 -15.47 -11.62
N LEU A 267 5.24 -15.41 -12.51
CA LEU A 267 3.83 -15.26 -12.12
C LEU A 267 3.24 -16.58 -11.60
N TYR A 268 3.90 -17.71 -11.88
CA TYR A 268 3.38 -19.06 -11.72
C TYR A 268 4.37 -20.02 -11.04
N ASP A 269 5.53 -19.55 -10.61
CA ASP A 269 6.46 -20.42 -9.90
C ASP A 269 5.85 -20.95 -8.60
N SER A 270 6.29 -22.13 -8.16
CA SER A 270 5.71 -22.81 -7.00
C SER A 270 5.79 -21.96 -5.73
N GLU A 271 6.79 -21.07 -5.61
CA GLU A 271 6.90 -20.13 -4.50
C GLU A 271 5.74 -19.13 -4.54
N MET A 272 5.48 -18.47 -5.67
CA MET A 272 4.36 -17.55 -5.87
C MET A 272 3.02 -18.25 -5.63
N MET A 273 2.78 -19.40 -6.29
CA MET A 273 1.50 -20.11 -6.20
C MET A 273 1.22 -20.65 -4.80
N SER A 274 2.25 -21.00 -4.01
CA SER A 274 2.09 -21.40 -2.60
C SER A 274 1.60 -20.28 -1.68
N THR A 275 1.70 -19.02 -2.11
CA THR A 275 1.14 -17.88 -1.36
C THR A 275 -0.35 -17.69 -1.59
N MET A 276 -0.92 -18.30 -2.63
CA MET A 276 -2.31 -18.13 -3.00
C MET A 276 -3.21 -19.04 -2.16
N ILE A 277 -4.28 -18.48 -1.61
CA ILE A 277 -5.28 -19.19 -0.80
C ILE A 277 -6.70 -18.79 -1.17
N LEU A 278 -7.65 -19.69 -0.89
CA LEU A 278 -9.08 -19.41 -0.82
C LEU A 278 -9.53 -19.28 0.64
N THR A 279 -10.43 -18.36 0.94
CA THR A 279 -10.99 -18.15 2.28
C THR A 279 -12.33 -17.41 2.22
N ALA A 280 -13.24 -17.65 3.16
CA ALA A 280 -14.46 -16.85 3.33
C ALA A 280 -14.27 -15.70 4.33
N GLN A 281 -13.11 -15.61 4.99
CA GLN A 281 -12.79 -14.52 5.92
C GLN A 281 -12.43 -13.24 5.15
N CYS A 282 -12.94 -12.11 5.65
CA CYS A 282 -12.78 -10.79 5.03
C CYS A 282 -12.22 -9.75 6.01
N GLU A 283 -11.55 -10.19 7.07
CA GLU A 283 -10.97 -9.31 8.07
C GLU A 283 -9.92 -8.37 7.45
N GLU A 284 -9.85 -7.14 7.96
CA GLU A 284 -8.97 -6.10 7.43
C GLU A 284 -7.49 -6.50 7.45
N PHE A 285 -7.07 -7.37 8.39
CA PHE A 285 -5.69 -7.83 8.53
C PHE A 285 -5.56 -9.35 8.42
N LEU A 286 -6.27 -9.90 7.43
CA LEU A 286 -6.35 -11.34 7.17
C LEU A 286 -4.97 -12.01 7.19
N GLY A 287 -4.77 -12.95 8.13
CA GLY A 287 -3.53 -13.72 8.24
C GLY A 287 -2.34 -13.01 8.89
N ARG A 288 -2.49 -11.77 9.40
CA ARG A 288 -1.40 -11.06 10.10
C ARG A 288 -1.29 -11.43 11.57
N ASP A 289 -2.43 -11.34 12.26
CA ASP A 289 -2.49 -11.45 13.72
C ASP A 289 -2.85 -12.88 14.17
N SER A 290 -3.50 -13.65 13.29
CA SER A 290 -3.85 -15.05 13.46
C SER A 290 -3.87 -15.78 12.12
N ASP A 291 -3.69 -17.09 12.15
CA ASP A 291 -3.86 -17.94 10.97
C ASP A 291 -5.30 -17.85 10.42
N VAL A 292 -5.43 -17.89 9.10
CA VAL A 292 -6.73 -17.91 8.41
C VAL A 292 -7.29 -19.33 8.50
N ALA A 293 -8.14 -19.57 9.51
CA ALA A 293 -8.60 -20.92 9.87
C ALA A 293 -9.24 -21.74 8.74
N ASP A 294 -9.86 -21.10 7.76
CA ASP A 294 -10.53 -21.74 6.62
C ASP A 294 -9.71 -21.64 5.32
N ALA A 295 -8.42 -21.27 5.39
CA ALA A 295 -7.59 -21.14 4.20
C ALA A 295 -7.39 -22.47 3.47
N VAL A 296 -7.76 -22.51 2.18
CA VAL A 296 -7.46 -23.63 1.27
C VAL A 296 -6.37 -23.20 0.30
N VAL A 297 -5.25 -23.92 0.28
CA VAL A 297 -4.11 -23.64 -0.61
C VAL A 297 -4.35 -24.27 -1.98
N LEU A 298 -3.86 -23.61 -3.03
CA LEU A 298 -3.88 -24.18 -4.38
C LEU A 298 -2.88 -25.34 -4.51
N THR A 299 -3.34 -26.44 -5.12
CA THR A 299 -2.54 -27.62 -5.43
C THR A 299 -2.20 -27.64 -6.91
N GLU A 300 -0.93 -27.85 -7.24
CA GLU A 300 -0.49 -28.00 -8.63
C GLU A 300 -0.98 -29.34 -9.19
N THR A 301 -1.79 -29.30 -10.25
CA THR A 301 -2.36 -30.48 -10.92
C THR A 301 -1.62 -30.81 -12.21
N GLU A 302 -1.01 -29.80 -12.84
CA GLU A 302 -0.12 -29.95 -13.99
C GLU A 302 1.09 -29.04 -13.78
N PRO A 303 2.34 -29.57 -13.76
CA PRO A 303 3.54 -28.80 -13.42
C PRO A 303 3.67 -27.51 -14.21
N MET A 304 3.80 -26.38 -13.49
CA MET A 304 3.96 -25.03 -14.05
C MET A 304 2.84 -24.59 -15.00
N GLN A 305 1.69 -25.29 -14.99
CA GLN A 305 0.63 -25.12 -15.98
C GLN A 305 -0.77 -25.02 -15.38
N LYS A 306 -1.11 -25.83 -14.36
CA LYS A 306 -2.44 -25.84 -13.74
C LYS A 306 -2.40 -25.98 -12.23
N TRP A 307 -3.28 -25.23 -11.58
CA TRP A 307 -3.49 -25.28 -10.13
C TRP A 307 -4.97 -25.35 -9.82
N GLU A 308 -5.33 -26.06 -8.74
CA GLU A 308 -6.71 -26.24 -8.29
C GLU A 308 -6.83 -26.03 -6.77
N ALA A 309 -7.92 -25.40 -6.35
CA ALA A 309 -8.37 -25.39 -4.96
C ALA A 309 -9.87 -25.71 -4.91
N VAL A 310 -10.27 -26.50 -3.92
CA VAL A 310 -11.67 -26.90 -3.70
C VAL A 310 -12.10 -26.38 -2.33
N PHE A 311 -12.92 -25.34 -2.32
CA PHE A 311 -13.35 -24.65 -1.11
C PHE A 311 -14.74 -25.14 -0.66
N PRO A 312 -14.89 -25.66 0.57
CA PRO A 312 -16.18 -26.12 1.07
C PRO A 312 -17.13 -24.95 1.30
N ILE A 313 -18.31 -25.00 0.69
CA ILE A 313 -19.42 -24.11 1.02
C ILE A 313 -20.18 -24.78 2.18
N ARG A 314 -20.46 -24.05 3.27
CA ARG A 314 -21.05 -24.61 4.50
C ARG A 314 -22.29 -25.50 4.19
N ALA A 315 -22.34 -26.63 4.91
CA ALA A 315 -22.90 -27.91 4.49
C ALA A 315 -24.43 -28.11 4.54
N ALA A 316 -24.86 -29.09 3.73
CA ALA A 316 -26.06 -29.94 3.77
C ALA A 316 -27.36 -29.31 4.30
N MET A 317 -28.21 -28.90 3.35
CA MET A 317 -29.55 -28.43 3.62
C MET A 317 -30.46 -29.62 3.94
N SER A 318 -30.77 -29.82 5.22
CA SER A 318 -31.58 -30.97 5.67
C SER A 318 -33.10 -30.76 5.57
N CYS A 319 -33.58 -29.54 5.31
CA CYS A 319 -35.03 -29.28 5.19
C CYS A 319 -35.51 -29.43 3.75
N ALA A 320 -36.73 -29.96 3.57
CA ALA A 320 -37.47 -29.94 2.30
C ALA A 320 -38.01 -28.54 1.93
N CYS A 321 -37.42 -27.48 2.49
CA CYS A 321 -37.86 -26.11 2.33
C CYS A 321 -36.98 -25.37 1.33
N SER A 322 -37.56 -24.48 0.54
CA SER A 322 -36.79 -23.62 -0.37
C SER A 322 -35.75 -22.89 0.45
N THR A 323 -34.48 -23.04 0.09
CA THR A 323 -33.42 -22.36 0.83
C THR A 323 -32.47 -21.66 -0.12
N GLU A 324 -31.99 -20.51 0.32
CA GLU A 324 -31.08 -19.65 -0.40
C GLU A 324 -29.78 -19.56 0.40
N GLN A 325 -28.66 -19.75 -0.29
CA GLN A 325 -27.33 -19.69 0.31
C GLN A 325 -26.47 -18.71 -0.47
N ARG A 326 -25.99 -17.69 0.23
CA ARG A 326 -25.18 -16.61 -0.35
C ARG A 326 -23.85 -16.49 0.37
N GLY A 327 -22.82 -16.14 -0.38
CA GLY A 327 -21.52 -15.84 0.20
C GLY A 327 -20.49 -15.46 -0.85
N ILE A 328 -19.28 -15.21 -0.37
CA ILE A 328 -18.12 -14.88 -1.19
C ILE A 328 -16.94 -15.71 -0.69
N VAL A 329 -16.23 -16.33 -1.63
CA VAL A 329 -14.92 -16.94 -1.40
C VAL A 329 -13.87 -16.04 -2.01
N TYR A 330 -12.91 -15.60 -1.20
CA TYR A 330 -11.84 -14.71 -1.60
C TYR A 330 -10.64 -15.49 -2.11
N VAL A 331 -10.10 -15.06 -3.24
CA VAL A 331 -8.78 -15.48 -3.73
C VAL A 331 -7.76 -14.46 -3.21
N CYS A 332 -6.91 -14.88 -2.28
CA CYS A 332 -5.96 -14.01 -1.60
C CYS A 332 -4.51 -14.42 -1.85
N GLU A 333 -3.61 -13.44 -1.88
CA GLU A 333 -2.15 -13.63 -1.90
C GLU A 333 -1.60 -13.34 -0.50
N LYS A 334 -0.97 -14.32 0.15
CA LYS A 334 -0.25 -14.11 1.41
C LYS A 334 0.96 -13.23 1.16
N TYR A 335 1.03 -12.09 1.84
CA TYR A 335 2.13 -11.15 1.69
C TYR A 335 3.16 -11.35 2.81
N TYR A 336 4.40 -11.59 2.41
CA TYR A 336 5.52 -11.81 3.30
C TYR A 336 6.53 -10.66 3.22
N GLN A 337 6.93 -10.14 4.37
CA GLN A 337 8.01 -9.18 4.45
C GLN A 337 9.32 -9.91 4.78
N LYS A 338 10.34 -9.70 3.94
CA LYS A 338 11.70 -10.16 4.24
C LYS A 338 12.24 -9.31 5.39
N SER A 339 12.69 -9.96 6.47
CA SER A 339 13.39 -9.25 7.52
C SER A 339 14.68 -8.63 6.99
N LYS A 340 15.03 -7.43 7.48
CA LYS A 340 16.35 -6.83 7.24
C LYS A 340 17.47 -7.61 7.93
N LEU A 341 17.14 -8.40 8.95
CA LEU A 341 18.08 -9.23 9.68
C LEU A 341 18.13 -10.62 9.04
N PRO A 342 19.29 -11.10 8.54
CA PRO A 342 19.38 -12.31 7.72
C PRO A 342 19.00 -13.60 8.47
N TRP A 343 19.04 -13.61 9.80
CA TRP A 343 18.64 -14.76 10.63
C TRP A 343 17.16 -14.79 11.00
N VAL A 344 16.43 -13.70 10.75
CA VAL A 344 14.99 -13.66 10.99
C VAL A 344 14.33 -14.03 9.67
N GLY A 345 13.61 -15.15 9.65
CA GLY A 345 12.88 -15.60 8.46
C GLY A 345 11.86 -14.58 7.96
N ARG A 346 11.11 -14.95 6.92
CA ARG A 346 10.02 -14.12 6.43
C ARG A 346 8.88 -14.09 7.45
N ARG A 347 8.30 -12.91 7.67
CA ARG A 347 7.08 -12.75 8.48
C ARG A 347 5.91 -12.48 7.54
N GLN A 348 4.81 -13.21 7.70
CA GLN A 348 3.55 -12.86 7.03
C GLN A 348 3.02 -11.56 7.67
N VAL A 349 2.71 -10.57 6.83
CA VAL A 349 2.22 -9.27 7.30
C VAL A 349 0.75 -9.03 6.97
N GLY A 350 0.14 -9.95 6.22
CA GLY A 350 -1.28 -9.95 5.86
C GLY A 350 -1.53 -10.76 4.60
N ALA A 351 -2.74 -10.71 4.07
CA ALA A 351 -3.15 -11.32 2.82
C ALA A 351 -3.91 -10.31 1.97
N ARG A 352 -3.53 -10.17 0.71
CA ARG A 352 -4.17 -9.24 -0.23
C ARG A 352 -5.28 -9.94 -0.98
N PHE A 353 -6.47 -9.36 -1.00
CA PHE A 353 -7.58 -9.82 -1.82
C PHE A 353 -7.31 -9.50 -3.30
N HIS A 354 -7.27 -10.52 -4.15
CA HIS A 354 -7.15 -10.37 -5.61
C HIS A 354 -8.51 -10.42 -6.29
N TYR A 355 -9.29 -11.44 -5.94
CA TYR A 355 -10.58 -11.74 -6.56
C TYR A 355 -11.59 -12.21 -5.51
N GLY A 356 -12.87 -12.05 -5.82
CA GLY A 356 -13.98 -12.64 -5.07
C GLY A 356 -14.79 -13.55 -5.98
N ILE A 357 -15.10 -14.74 -5.49
CA ILE A 357 -16.03 -15.70 -6.10
C ILE A 357 -17.32 -15.62 -5.30
N ALA A 358 -18.29 -14.85 -5.81
CA ALA A 358 -19.59 -14.71 -5.20
C ALA A 358 -20.53 -15.83 -5.68
N TYR A 359 -21.39 -16.30 -4.78
CA TYR A 359 -22.41 -17.28 -5.10
C TYR A 359 -23.75 -16.89 -4.47
N ASP A 360 -24.83 -17.16 -5.21
CA ASP A 360 -26.23 -17.07 -4.79
C ASP A 360 -26.91 -18.38 -5.23
N LEU A 361 -26.91 -19.39 -4.35
CA LEU A 361 -27.41 -20.72 -4.64
C LEU A 361 -28.84 -20.85 -4.12
N LYS A 362 -29.76 -21.18 -5.02
CA LYS A 362 -31.17 -21.36 -4.69
C LYS A 362 -31.53 -22.83 -4.85
N LEU A 363 -32.10 -23.38 -3.80
CA LEU A 363 -32.54 -24.76 -3.75
C LEU A 363 -34.05 -24.83 -3.61
N LYS A 364 -34.67 -25.74 -4.36
CA LYS A 364 -36.07 -26.11 -4.20
C LYS A 364 -36.17 -27.63 -4.21
N ASP A 365 -36.76 -28.19 -3.15
CA ASP A 365 -36.93 -29.64 -2.98
C ASP A 365 -35.60 -30.43 -3.11
N GLY A 366 -34.49 -29.82 -2.67
CA GLY A 366 -33.14 -30.42 -2.77
C GLY A 366 -32.51 -30.37 -4.16
N VAL A 367 -33.10 -29.64 -5.10
CA VAL A 367 -32.60 -29.44 -6.47
C VAL A 367 -32.06 -28.02 -6.64
N LEU A 368 -30.86 -27.88 -7.22
CA LEU A 368 -30.28 -26.58 -7.54
C LEU A 368 -31.08 -25.89 -8.65
N GLN A 369 -31.53 -24.66 -8.42
CA GLN A 369 -32.38 -23.95 -9.38
C GLN A 369 -31.57 -23.26 -10.48
N GLU A 370 -32.18 -23.07 -11.66
CA GLU A 370 -31.58 -22.37 -12.82
C GLU A 370 -31.28 -20.89 -12.56
N ASP A 371 -31.95 -20.29 -11.58
CA ASP A 371 -31.72 -18.90 -11.17
C ASP A 371 -30.67 -18.77 -10.04
N SER A 372 -29.88 -19.83 -9.82
CA SER A 372 -28.67 -19.81 -9.02
C SER A 372 -27.52 -19.20 -9.81
N ASP A 373 -26.59 -18.55 -9.12
CA ASP A 373 -25.47 -17.86 -9.77
C ASP A 373 -24.16 -18.06 -9.02
N VAL A 374 -23.08 -18.21 -9.78
CA VAL A 374 -21.70 -18.26 -9.32
C VAL A 374 -20.87 -17.42 -10.28
N TYR A 375 -20.27 -16.36 -9.75
CA TYR A 375 -19.47 -15.47 -10.56
C TYR A 375 -18.20 -15.01 -9.86
N MET A 376 -17.21 -14.62 -10.65
CA MET A 376 -15.94 -14.09 -10.17
C MET A 376 -15.79 -12.64 -10.59
N GLY A 377 -15.20 -11.82 -9.73
CA GLY A 377 -14.82 -10.45 -10.04
C GLY A 377 -13.52 -10.07 -9.35
N ALA A 378 -12.84 -9.06 -9.88
CA ALA A 378 -11.66 -8.51 -9.24
C ALA A 378 -12.02 -7.72 -7.97
N LEU A 379 -11.18 -7.85 -6.96
CA LEU A 379 -11.21 -7.11 -5.69
C LEU A 379 -9.92 -6.32 -5.44
N TYR A 380 -8.99 -6.40 -6.39
CA TYR A 380 -7.73 -5.70 -6.31
C TYR A 380 -7.72 -4.52 -7.27
N ARG A 381 -7.18 -3.42 -6.76
CA ARG A 381 -6.81 -2.27 -7.58
C ARG A 381 -5.46 -1.82 -7.05
N THR A 382 -4.41 -1.99 -7.84
CA THR A 382 -3.15 -1.37 -7.44
C THR A 382 -3.36 0.15 -7.56
N ARG A 383 -3.00 0.94 -6.55
CA ARG A 383 -2.97 2.41 -6.70
C ARG A 383 -2.03 2.87 -7.82
N LYS A 384 -1.09 1.99 -8.24
CA LYS A 384 -0.20 2.18 -9.39
C LYS A 384 -0.88 1.97 -10.73
N LEU A 385 -2.07 1.37 -10.74
CA LEU A 385 -3.00 1.34 -11.86
C LEU A 385 -4.00 2.47 -11.62
N PRO A 386 -3.68 3.72 -12.01
CA PRO A 386 -4.77 4.64 -12.28
C PRO A 386 -5.71 3.90 -13.22
N THR A 387 -6.98 3.74 -12.83
CA THR A 387 -8.05 3.02 -13.54
C THR A 387 -8.18 3.35 -15.02
N TRP A 388 -7.56 4.46 -15.41
CA TRP A 388 -7.57 5.04 -16.74
C TRP A 388 -6.47 4.46 -17.67
N ARG A 389 -5.46 3.73 -17.16
CA ARG A 389 -4.47 3.08 -18.04
C ARG A 389 -4.94 1.74 -18.58
N VAL A 390 -5.68 0.97 -17.78
CA VAL A 390 -6.15 -0.37 -18.17
C VAL A 390 -7.66 -0.46 -17.96
N PRO A 391 -8.46 -0.57 -19.03
CA PRO A 391 -9.89 -0.86 -18.91
C PRO A 391 -10.11 -2.14 -18.11
N MET A 392 -11.09 -2.15 -17.20
CA MET A 392 -11.37 -3.33 -16.37
C MET A 392 -11.63 -4.58 -17.23
N THR A 393 -12.30 -4.44 -18.36
CA THR A 393 -12.56 -5.52 -19.33
C THR A 393 -11.30 -6.05 -20.03
N GLU A 394 -10.19 -5.32 -20.01
CA GLU A 394 -8.89 -5.82 -20.50
C GLU A 394 -7.99 -6.34 -19.38
N TRP A 395 -8.33 -6.08 -18.11
CA TRP A 395 -7.57 -6.55 -16.96
C TRP A 395 -8.19 -7.80 -16.33
N PHE A 396 -9.51 -7.83 -16.22
CA PHE A 396 -10.27 -8.96 -15.72
C PHE A 396 -11.63 -9.04 -16.40
N SER A 397 -11.84 -10.09 -17.20
CA SER A 397 -13.05 -10.23 -18.01
C SER A 397 -13.59 -11.66 -17.99
N HIS A 398 -14.90 -11.80 -18.25
CA HIS A 398 -15.49 -13.10 -18.59
C HIS A 398 -15.36 -13.39 -20.09
N GLU A 399 -14.97 -12.40 -20.89
CA GLU A 399 -14.68 -12.55 -22.31
C GLU A 399 -13.20 -12.87 -22.52
N PRO A 400 -12.84 -13.72 -23.50
CA PRO A 400 -11.46 -14.06 -23.79
C PRO A 400 -10.58 -12.84 -24.05
N ILE A 401 -9.44 -12.77 -23.35
CA ILE A 401 -8.36 -11.81 -23.61
C ILE A 401 -7.36 -12.44 -24.61
N PRO A 402 -6.78 -11.66 -25.56
CA PRO A 402 -5.83 -12.17 -26.54
C PRO A 402 -4.64 -12.90 -25.91
N GLU A 403 -4.22 -14.01 -26.51
CA GLU A 403 -3.05 -14.78 -26.10
C GLU A 403 -1.76 -14.22 -26.74
N LEU A 404 -0.63 -14.53 -26.13
CA LEU A 404 0.67 -14.30 -26.75
C LEU A 404 0.85 -15.23 -27.95
N PRO A 405 1.32 -14.74 -29.11
CA PRO A 405 1.35 -15.52 -30.34
C PRO A 405 2.55 -16.48 -30.47
N GLY A 406 3.54 -16.41 -29.57
CA GLY A 406 4.75 -17.23 -29.62
C GLY A 406 5.78 -16.91 -28.54
N GLU A 407 6.83 -17.74 -28.43
CA GLU A 407 7.90 -17.62 -27.43
C GLU A 407 8.74 -16.34 -27.57
N ASN A 408 8.89 -15.80 -28.78
CA ASN A 408 9.80 -14.70 -29.13
C ASN A 408 9.41 -13.30 -28.61
N VAL A 409 8.54 -13.23 -27.59
CA VAL A 409 8.42 -12.05 -26.72
C VAL A 409 9.45 -12.12 -25.58
N THR A 410 10.50 -12.93 -25.72
CA THR A 410 11.57 -13.14 -24.72
C THR A 410 12.33 -11.88 -24.33
N ASP A 411 12.20 -10.78 -25.08
CA ASP A 411 12.65 -9.47 -24.64
C ASP A 411 11.84 -9.05 -23.39
N PRO A 412 12.46 -9.04 -22.20
CA PRO A 412 11.77 -8.67 -20.97
C PRO A 412 11.16 -7.27 -21.03
N GLU A 413 11.67 -6.38 -21.89
CA GLU A 413 11.07 -5.06 -22.11
C GLU A 413 9.74 -5.11 -22.87
N LEU A 414 9.56 -6.06 -23.80
CA LEU A 414 8.32 -6.26 -24.56
C LEU A 414 7.23 -6.96 -23.73
N LEU A 415 7.60 -7.54 -22.59
CA LEU A 415 6.70 -8.15 -21.61
C LEU A 415 6.48 -7.30 -20.35
N GLY A 416 7.20 -6.18 -20.18
CA GLY A 416 7.07 -5.32 -19.00
C GLY A 416 7.84 -5.83 -17.78
N LEU A 417 8.75 -6.77 -17.97
CA LEU A 417 9.42 -7.49 -16.88
C LEU A 417 10.62 -6.75 -16.28
N GLY A 418 11.05 -5.65 -16.89
CA GLY A 418 12.26 -4.93 -16.49
C GLY A 418 12.26 -4.56 -15.00
N GLU A 419 11.16 -4.00 -14.49
CA GLU A 419 11.04 -3.64 -13.07
C GLU A 419 11.01 -4.88 -12.16
N HIS A 420 10.33 -5.94 -12.59
CA HIS A 420 10.19 -7.18 -11.83
C HIS A 420 11.54 -7.92 -11.69
N ILE A 421 12.29 -8.00 -12.79
CA ILE A 421 13.62 -8.62 -12.81
C ILE A 421 14.60 -7.81 -11.95
N ALA A 422 14.63 -6.48 -12.09
CA ALA A 422 15.48 -5.61 -11.28
C ALA A 422 15.18 -5.75 -9.78
N LYS A 423 13.90 -5.81 -9.41
CA LYS A 423 13.47 -6.03 -8.02
C LYS A 423 13.88 -7.41 -7.51
N ARG A 424 13.81 -8.46 -8.34
CA ARG A 424 14.24 -9.82 -7.96
C ARG A 424 15.75 -9.89 -7.79
N GLN A 425 16.52 -9.29 -8.70
CA GLN A 425 17.98 -9.20 -8.59
C GLN A 425 18.40 -8.42 -7.34
N ALA A 426 17.72 -7.32 -7.02
CA ALA A 426 17.95 -6.56 -5.79
C ALA A 426 17.58 -7.33 -4.51
N THR A 427 16.70 -8.32 -4.59
CA THR A 427 16.23 -9.11 -3.43
C THR A 427 16.86 -10.50 -3.32
N GLY A 428 17.48 -11.00 -4.39
CA GLY A 428 17.80 -12.42 -4.60
C GLY A 428 19.26 -12.78 -4.88
N SER A 429 20.23 -11.88 -4.80
CA SER A 429 21.65 -12.24 -5.01
C SER A 429 22.33 -12.93 -3.81
N SER A 430 21.65 -13.82 -3.06
CA SER A 430 22.29 -14.56 -1.96
C SER A 430 21.83 -16.02 -1.76
N SER A 431 21.21 -16.67 -2.73
CA SER A 431 20.75 -18.07 -2.58
C SER A 431 21.14 -19.00 -3.72
N ALA A 432 22.29 -18.76 -4.35
CA ALA A 432 22.91 -19.72 -5.26
C ALA A 432 24.40 -19.85 -4.94
N GLU A 433 24.69 -20.51 -3.81
CA GLU A 433 25.89 -21.32 -3.55
C GLU A 433 25.51 -22.47 -2.62
#